data_AF-L8TV13-F1
#
_entry.id   AF-L8TV13-F1
#
_cell.length_a   1.000
_cell.length_b   1.000
_cell.length_c   1.000
_cell.angle_alpha   90.00
_cell.angle_beta   90.00
_cell.angle_gamma   90.00
#
_symmetry.space_group_name_H-M   'P 1'
#
loop_
_entity.id
_entity.type
_entity.pdbx_description
1 polymer ?
#
loop_
_entity_poly.entity_id
_entity_poly.type
_entity_poly.pdbx_seq_one_letter_code
_entity_poly.pdbx_strand_id
1 'polypeptide(L)' 'MPVFARATSPAGPYKNGPFRLGTAIAFGGVPVLPGDVIIGDSDGVVVIPREQAAAVADAAEAVFADETNRRQAIVAARS' A
#
# COMPACT_ATOMS: atom_id res chain seq x y z
N MET A 1 -2.76 -5.18 16.13
CA MET A 1 -3.19 -5.48 14.74
C MET A 1 -3.22 -4.17 13.98
N PRO A 2 -2.49 -4.03 12.85
CA PRO A 2 -2.52 -2.80 12.06
C PRO A 2 -3.89 -2.61 11.38
N VAL A 3 -4.40 -1.38 11.38
CA VAL A 3 -5.68 -1.02 10.74
C VAL A 3 -5.49 0.32 10.03
N PHE A 4 -5.87 0.36 8.74
CA PHE A 4 -5.91 1.57 7.93
C PHE A 4 -7.36 1.95 7.68
N ALA A 5 -7.74 3.16 8.05
CA ALA A 5 -9.10 3.65 7.91
C ALA A 5 -9.11 5.17 7.70
N ARG A 6 -10.11 5.66 6.98
CA ARG A 6 -10.32 7.10 6.80
C ARG A 6 -10.82 7.80 8.07
N ALA A 7 -11.56 7.06 8.91
CA ALA A 7 -12.15 7.57 10.13
C ALA A 7 -12.45 6.43 11.10
N THR A 8 -12.68 6.79 12.37
CA THR A 8 -13.22 5.90 13.39
C THR A 8 -14.68 6.24 13.65
N SER A 9 -15.51 5.23 13.94
CA SER A 9 -16.92 5.43 14.29
C SER A 9 -17.33 4.42 15.36
N PRO A 10 -18.02 4.86 16.43
CA PRO A 10 -18.56 3.95 17.44
C PRO A 10 -19.86 3.26 16.99
N ALA A 11 -20.50 3.76 15.92
CA ALA A 11 -21.73 3.16 15.40
C ALA A 11 -21.43 1.82 14.71
N GLY A 12 -22.12 0.75 15.13
CA GLY A 12 -21.96 -0.58 14.54
C GLY A 12 -22.49 -0.64 13.11
N PRO A 13 -21.85 -1.42 12.21
CA PRO A 13 -22.33 -1.59 10.84
C PRO A 13 -23.65 -2.39 10.80
N TYR A 14 -24.41 -2.21 9.72
CA TYR A 14 -25.61 -3.00 9.45
C TYR A 14 -25.24 -4.47 9.13
N LYS A 15 -25.68 -5.39 9.98
CA LYS A 15 -25.19 -6.79 10.01
C LYS A 15 -25.67 -7.68 8.86
N ASN A 16 -26.83 -7.37 8.29
CA ASN A 16 -27.51 -8.22 7.30
C ASN A 16 -27.47 -7.61 5.90
N GLY A 17 -26.53 -6.68 5.66
CA GLY A 17 -26.48 -5.92 4.42
C GLY A 17 -26.40 -6.80 3.18
N PRO A 18 -26.77 -6.25 2.00
CA PRO A 18 -26.23 -6.80 0.76
C PRO A 18 -24.70 -6.58 0.79
N PHE A 19 -23.93 -7.67 0.71
CA PHE A 19 -22.48 -7.62 0.54
C PHE A 19 -22.03 -8.60 -0.53
N ARG A 20 -20.87 -8.35 -1.11
CA ARG A 20 -20.19 -9.29 -2.00
C ARG A 20 -18.77 -9.52 -1.49
N LEU A 21 -18.31 -10.76 -1.58
CA LEU A 21 -16.95 -11.16 -1.25
C LEU A 21 -16.23 -11.56 -2.53
N GLY A 22 -14.91 -11.35 -2.58
CA GLY A 22 -14.11 -11.74 -3.73
C GLY A 22 -14.51 -11.01 -5.02
N THR A 23 -15.00 -9.78 -4.91
CA THR A 23 -15.30 -8.93 -6.07
C THR A 23 -14.42 -7.69 -6.05
N ALA A 24 -14.18 -7.11 -7.22
CA ALA A 24 -13.46 -5.85 -7.33
C ALA A 24 -14.19 -4.73 -6.56
N ILE A 25 -13.41 -3.88 -5.90
CA ILE A 25 -13.89 -2.69 -5.18
C ILE A 25 -13.08 -1.46 -5.59
N ALA A 26 -13.57 -0.28 -5.23
CA ALA A 26 -12.77 0.93 -5.22
C ALA A 26 -12.40 1.30 -3.77
N PHE A 27 -11.11 1.40 -3.46
CA PHE A 27 -10.59 1.85 -2.16
C PHE A 27 -9.82 3.15 -2.36
N GLY A 28 -10.27 4.25 -1.74
CA GLY A 28 -9.62 5.56 -1.93
C GLY A 28 -9.64 6.06 -3.38
N GLY A 29 -10.56 5.58 -4.22
CA GLY A 29 -10.62 5.87 -5.66
C GLY A 29 -9.76 4.95 -6.53
N VAL A 30 -9.01 4.02 -5.94
CA VAL A 30 -8.16 3.05 -6.64
C VAL A 30 -8.91 1.72 -6.80
N PRO A 31 -8.93 1.10 -8.00
CA PRO A 31 -9.49 -0.23 -8.18
C PRO A 31 -8.63 -1.27 -7.44
N VAL A 32 -9.29 -2.15 -6.70
CA VAL A 32 -8.67 -3.28 -5.99
C VAL A 32 -9.38 -4.55 -6.41
N LEU A 33 -8.62 -5.49 -6.95
CA LEU A 33 -9.11 -6.79 -7.37
C LEU A 33 -8.75 -7.86 -6.34
N PRO A 34 -9.53 -8.95 -6.25
CA PRO A 34 -9.16 -10.09 -5.42
C PRO A 34 -7.79 -10.65 -5.83
N GLY A 35 -6.87 -10.70 -4.88
CA GLY A 35 -5.52 -11.22 -5.08
C GLY A 35 -4.44 -10.18 -5.31
N ASP A 36 -4.78 -8.89 -5.40
CA ASP A 36 -3.82 -7.80 -5.40
C ASP A 36 -3.04 -7.73 -4.09
N VAL A 37 -1.80 -7.23 -4.16
CA VAL A 37 -0.94 -7.07 -2.99
C VAL A 37 -1.21 -5.72 -2.35
N ILE A 38 -1.43 -5.73 -1.04
CA ILE A 38 -1.68 -4.52 -0.24
C ILE A 38 -0.49 -4.30 0.70
N ILE A 39 0.11 -3.12 0.61
CA ILE A 39 1.21 -2.69 1.50
C ILE A 39 0.74 -1.45 2.25
N GLY A 40 1.02 -1.37 3.55
CA GLY A 40 0.70 -0.18 4.34
C GLY A 40 1.79 0.14 5.36
N ASP A 41 2.08 1.43 5.50
CA ASP A 41 3.08 2.00 6.40
C ASP A 41 2.59 3.31 7.06
N SER A 42 3.49 4.19 7.51
CA SER A 42 3.11 5.48 8.11
C SER A 42 2.57 6.50 7.09
N ASP A 43 2.91 6.33 5.82
CA ASP A 43 2.59 7.29 4.76
C ASP A 43 1.24 6.97 4.12
N GLY A 44 0.90 5.68 4.06
CA GLY A 44 -0.43 5.26 3.64
C GLY A 44 -0.54 3.80 3.23
N VAL A 45 -1.35 3.56 2.20
CA VAL A 45 -1.62 2.23 1.65
C VAL A 45 -1.39 2.25 0.15
N VAL A 46 -0.69 1.25 -0.35
CA VAL A 46 -0.42 1.00 -1.76
C VAL A 46 -1.13 -0.29 -2.19
N VAL A 47 -1.74 -0.25 -3.37
CA VAL A 47 -2.37 -1.39 -4.04
C VAL A 47 -1.50 -1.74 -5.25
N ILE A 48 -1.04 -2.99 -5.32
CA ILE A 48 -0.23 -3.49 -6.44
C ILE A 48 -1.01 -4.60 -7.14
N PRO A 49 -1.32 -4.45 -8.45
CA PRO A 49 -1.95 -5.50 -9.22
C PRO A 49 -1.13 -6.80 -9.14
N ARG A 50 -1.81 -7.92 -8.91
CA ARG A 50 -1.15 -9.23 -8.70
C ARG A 50 -0.12 -9.56 -9.77
N GLU A 51 -0.45 -9.30 -11.03
CA GLU A 51 0.40 -9.60 -12.18
C GLU A 51 1.66 -8.72 -12.27
N GLN A 52 1.67 -7.58 -11.57
CA GLN A 52 2.80 -6.64 -11.56
C GLN A 52 3.65 -6.75 -10.30
N ALA A 53 3.22 -7.53 -9.30
CA ALA A 53 3.85 -7.58 -7.98
C ALA A 53 5.37 -7.86 -8.02
N ALA A 54 5.81 -8.81 -8.85
CA ALA A 54 7.23 -9.13 -8.99
C ALA A 54 8.03 -7.97 -9.60
N ALA A 55 7.54 -7.39 -10.70
CA ALA A 55 8.21 -6.27 -11.36
C ALA A 55 8.29 -5.02 -10.46
N VAL A 56 7.24 -4.77 -9.65
CA VAL A 56 7.23 -3.67 -8.68
C VAL A 56 8.23 -3.91 -7.56
N ALA A 57 8.39 -5.15 -7.08
CA ALA A 57 9.39 -5.50 -6.07
C ALA A 57 10.81 -5.23 -6.58
N ASP A 58 11.15 -5.73 -7.78
CA ASP A 58 12.47 -5.50 -8.40
C ASP A 58 12.76 -4.00 -8.57
N ALA A 59 11.77 -3.23 -9.05
CA ALA A 59 11.91 -1.79 -9.20
C ALA A 59 12.08 -1.07 -7.85
N ALA A 60 11.35 -1.48 -6.81
CA ALA A 60 11.44 -0.90 -5.48
C ALA A 60 12.83 -1.14 -4.85
N GLU A 61 13.40 -2.33 -5.02
CA GLU A 61 14.76 -2.63 -4.56
C GLU A 61 15.82 -1.74 -5.25
N ALA A 62 15.68 -1.54 -6.56
CA ALA A 62 16.57 -0.66 -7.32
C ALA A 62 16.50 0.80 -6.82
N VAL A 63 15.29 1.32 -6.59
CA VAL A 63 15.09 2.68 -6.04
C VAL A 63 15.70 2.80 -4.65
N PHE A 64 15.47 1.82 -3.77
CA PHE A 64 16.01 1.83 -2.41
C PHE A 64 17.55 1.86 -2.38
N ALA A 65 18.20 1.09 -3.26
CA ALA A 65 19.65 1.10 -3.40
C ALA A 65 20.19 2.48 -3.86
N ASP A 66 19.56 3.07 -4.87
CA ASP A 66 19.93 4.40 -5.39
C ASP A 66 19.73 5.51 -4.34
N GLU A 67 18.61 5.51 -3.62
CA GLU A 67 18.35 6.46 -2.53
C GLU A 67 19.36 6.32 -1.39
N THR A 68 19.73 5.09 -1.04
CA THR A 68 20.72 4.81 0.00
C THR A 68 22.09 5.39 -0.39
N ASN A 69 22.53 5.17 -1.63
CA ASN A 69 23.80 5.71 -2.13
C ASN A 69 23.82 7.24 -2.13
N ARG A 70 22.73 7.87 -2.60
CA ARG A 70 22.58 9.34 -2.57
C ARG A 70 22.63 9.90 -1.15
N ARG A 71 21.93 9.26 -0.21
CA ARG A 71 21.94 9.68 1.19
C ARG A 71 23.34 9.62 1.78
N GLN A 72 24.10 8.56 1.52
CA GLN A 72 25.50 8.44 1.98
C GLN A 72 26.40 9.53 1.40
N ALA A 73 26.30 9.81 0.09
CA ALA A 73 27.08 10.86 -0.55
C ALA A 73 26.81 12.24 0.05
N ILE A 74 25.53 12.56 0.35
CA ILE A 74 25.15 13.84 0.98
C ILE A 74 25.72 13.97 2.40
N VAL A 75 25.70 12.89 3.19
CA VAL A 75 26.25 12.89 4.56
C VAL A 75 27.78 13.06 4.52
N ALA A 76 28.46 12.33 3.63
CA ALA A 76 29.91 12.40 3.47
C ALA A 76 30.37 13.80 3.03
N ALA A 77 29.65 14.45 2.13
CA ALA A 77 29.99 15.80 1.64
C ALA A 77 29.75 16.93 2.66
N ARG A 78 29.02 16.66 3.74
CA ARG A 78 28.76 17.60 4.85
C ARG A 78 29.72 17.44 6.03
N SER A 79 30.57 16.43 6.00
CA SER A 79 31.59 16.11 7.02
C SER A 79 32.93 16.75 6.63
#